data_AF-A0AA44BER1-F1
#
_entry.id   AF-A0AA44BER1-F1
#
_cell.length_a   1.000
_cell.length_b   1.000
_cell.length_c   1.000
_cell.angle_alpha   90.00
_cell.angle_beta   90.00
_cell.angle_gamma   90.00
#
_symmetry.space_group_name_H-M   'P 1'
#
loop_
_entity.id
_entity.type
_entity.pdbx_description
1 polymer ?
#
loop_
_entity_poly.entity_id
_entity_poly.type
_entity_poly.pdbx_seq_one_letter_code
_entity_poly.pdbx_strand_id
1 'polypeptide(L)' 'MQLDSNKHSVFLMNYHLVLVSKYRRKVFDGKVSERAKEIFSYIAPNYNITLV' A
#
# COMPACT_ATOMS: atom_id res chain seq x y z
N MET A 1 19.77 6.33 -1.21
CA MET A 1 18.55 6.09 -2.01
C MET A 1 18.86 4.95 -2.97
N GLN A 2 18.11 3.87 -2.90
CA GLN A 2 18.22 2.75 -3.84
C GLN A 2 17.19 2.97 -4.95
N LEU A 3 17.63 3.01 -6.20
CA LEU A 3 16.76 3.18 -7.37
C LEU A 3 16.44 1.81 -7.95
N ASP A 4 15.20 1.62 -8.40
CA ASP A 4 14.82 0.44 -9.18
C ASP A 4 15.09 0.67 -10.66
N SER A 5 15.26 -0.43 -11.40
CA SER A 5 15.48 -0.38 -12.84
C SER A 5 14.70 -1.46 -13.57
N ASN A 6 14.25 -1.14 -14.78
CA ASN A 6 13.76 -2.09 -15.75
C ASN A 6 14.67 -2.06 -17.00
N LYS A 7 14.31 -2.77 -18.06
CA LYS A 7 15.14 -2.89 -19.28
C LYS A 7 15.50 -1.54 -19.95
N HIS A 8 14.69 -0.50 -19.75
CA HIS A 8 14.82 0.78 -20.45
C HIS A 8 14.65 2.01 -19.55
N SER A 9 14.58 1.85 -18.23
CA SER A 9 14.30 2.95 -17.30
C SER A 9 14.86 2.69 -15.91
N VAL A 10 15.24 3.77 -15.22
CA VAL A 10 15.63 3.79 -13.81
C VAL A 10 14.67 4.73 -13.09
N PHE A 11 14.12 4.33 -11.96
CA PHE A 11 13.05 5.07 -11.29
C PHE A 11 13.07 4.91 -9.77
N LEU A 12 12.38 5.83 -9.09
CA LEU A 12 12.05 5.76 -7.67
C LEU A 12 10.67 6.40 -7.49
N MET A 13 9.68 5.58 -7.16
CA MET A 13 8.28 5.99 -7.14
C MET A 13 7.73 5.88 -5.71
N ASN A 14 7.50 7.02 -5.07
CA ASN A 14 6.92 7.11 -3.73
C ASN A 14 5.55 7.79 -3.83
N TYR A 15 4.50 7.12 -3.34
CA TYR A 15 3.13 7.62 -3.39
C TYR A 15 2.49 7.66 -2.01
N HIS A 16 1.70 8.70 -1.77
CA HIS A 16 0.82 8.79 -0.61
C HIS A 16 -0.62 8.48 -1.04
N LEU A 17 -1.05 7.24 -0.82
CA LEU A 17 -2.39 6.78 -1.19
C LEU A 17 -3.37 6.95 -0.03
N VAL A 18 -4.51 7.59 -0.30
CA VAL A 18 -5.61 7.73 0.66
C VAL A 18 -6.86 7.10 0.08
N LEU A 19 -7.39 6.09 0.76
CA LEU A 19 -8.58 5.34 0.37
C LEU A 19 -9.67 5.50 1.42
N VAL A 20 -10.94 5.43 1.01
CA VAL A 20 -12.08 5.62 1.91
C VAL A 20 -13.10 4.50 1.71
N SER A 21 -13.81 4.15 2.79
CA SER A 21 -14.90 3.18 2.76
C SER A 21 -16.03 3.64 1.84
N LYS A 22 -16.77 2.67 1.29
CA LYS A 22 -17.97 2.95 0.49
C LYS A 22 -18.95 3.81 1.30
N TYR A 23 -19.41 4.91 0.70
CA TYR A 23 -20.27 5.92 1.34
C TYR A 23 -19.68 6.59 2.59
N ARG A 24 -18.35 6.54 2.80
CA ARG A 24 -17.66 7.11 3.96
C ARG A 24 -18.23 6.67 5.31
N ARG A 25 -18.78 5.44 5.38
CA ARG A 25 -19.26 4.88 6.64
C ARG A 25 -18.10 4.69 7.61
N LYS A 26 -18.31 5.00 8.90
CA LYS A 26 -17.31 4.83 9.97
C LYS A 26 -17.17 3.36 10.36
N VAL A 27 -16.59 2.55 9.46
CA VAL A 27 -16.44 1.10 9.60
C VAL A 27 -15.06 0.68 10.11
N PHE A 28 -14.10 1.59 10.10
CA PHE A 28 -12.76 1.33 10.62
C PHE A 28 -12.79 1.43 12.14
N ASP A 29 -12.92 0.28 12.80
CA ASP A 29 -12.64 0.11 14.23
C ASP A 29 -11.22 -0.46 14.42
N GLY A 30 -10.77 -0.63 15.67
CA GLY A 30 -9.42 -1.14 15.94
C GLY A 30 -9.13 -2.52 15.34
N LYS A 31 -10.12 -3.43 15.33
CA LYS A 31 -9.94 -4.81 14.82
C LYS A 31 -9.94 -4.85 13.30
N VAL A 32 -10.89 -4.16 12.67
CA VAL A 32 -11.01 -4.03 11.21
C VAL A 32 -9.79 -3.32 10.65
N SER A 33 -9.30 -2.28 11.33
CA SER A 33 -8.09 -1.56 10.92
C SER A 33 -6.85 -2.46 10.95
N GLU A 34 -6.69 -3.25 12.01
CA GLU A 34 -5.54 -4.16 12.10
C GLU A 34 -5.60 -5.26 11.05
N ARG A 35 -6.78 -5.86 10.84
CA ARG A 35 -6.97 -6.84 9.78
C ARG A 35 -6.72 -6.26 8.38
N ALA A 36 -7.12 -5.01 8.13
CA ALA A 36 -6.87 -4.33 6.86
C ALA A 36 -5.37 -4.11 6.63
N LYS A 37 -4.61 -3.73 7.67
CA LYS A 37 -3.15 -3.62 7.59
C LYS A 37 -2.50 -4.97 7.28
N GLU A 38 -2.90 -6.04 7.97
CA GLU A 38 -2.38 -7.39 7.70
C GLU A 38 -2.59 -7.81 6.25
N ILE A 39 -3.80 -7.60 5.71
CA ILE A 39 -4.13 -7.90 4.33
C ILE A 39 -3.26 -7.07 3.38
N PHE A 40 -3.07 -5.78 3.67
CA PHE A 40 -2.25 -4.92 2.82
C PHE A 40 -0.77 -5.36 2.82
N SER A 41 -0.22 -5.65 3.99
CA SER A 41 1.15 -6.19 4.14
C SER A 41 1.33 -7.55 3.47
N TYR A 42 0.30 -8.40 3.49
CA TYR A 42 0.32 -9.70 2.82
C TYR A 42 0.30 -9.56 1.29
N ILE A 43 -0.44 -8.60 0.74
CA ILE A 43 -0.61 -8.42 -0.70
C ILE A 43 0.54 -7.61 -1.33
N ALA A 44 1.09 -6.62 -0.62
CA ALA A 44 2.08 -5.69 -1.16
C ALA A 44 3.31 -6.35 -1.83
N PRO A 45 3.93 -7.42 -1.26
CA PRO A 45 5.08 -8.07 -1.87
C PRO A 45 4.79 -8.68 -3.24
N ASN A 46 3.57 -9.18 -3.47
CA ASN A 46 3.17 -9.77 -4.75
C ASN A 46 3.13 -8.75 -5.89
N TYR A 47 3.07 -7.46 -5.55
CA TYR A 47 3.07 -6.35 -6.50
C TYR A 47 4.37 -5.53 -6.47
N ASN A 48 5.41 -6.04 -5.81
CA ASN A 48 6.69 -5.34 -5.61
C ASN A 48 6.51 -3.97 -4.93
N ILE A 49 5.53 -3.85 -4.03
CA ILE A 49 5.27 -2.63 -3.26
C ILE A 49 5.94 -2.74 -1.89
N THR A 50 6.71 -1.71 -1.53
CA THR A 50 7.27 -1.56 -0.19
C THR A 50 6.42 -0.59 0.61
N LEU A 51 5.99 -1.00 1.81
CA LEU A 51 5.30 -0.14 2.76
C LEU A 51 6.33 0.57 3.63
N VAL A 52 6.19 1.89 3.79
CA VAL A 52 7.10 2.76 4.55
C VAL A 52 6.37 3.38 5.73
#